data_AF-A0A6N7WHF5-F1
#
_entry.id   AF-A0A6N7WHF5-F1
#
_cell.length_a   1.000
_cell.length_b   1.000
_cell.length_c   1.000
_cell.angle_alpha   90.00
_cell.angle_beta   90.00
_cell.angle_gamma   90.00
#
_symmetry.space_group_name_H-M   'P 1'
#
loop_
_entity.id
_entity.type
_entity.pdbx_description
1 polymer ?
#
loop_
_entity_poly.entity_id
_entity_poly.type
_entity_poly.pdbx_seq_one_letter_code
_entity_poly.pdbx_strand_id
1 'polypeptide(L)'
;MNHKGYALPLVLIVLALLFTVAAALLGQMRNQLEANQDYRDYQICILVVENAFAEAEAELNADFDYTGTGGWRNEDNGGRYNIEVAPLSGQERSVRVTAQVKTYKKVFQGKGTIDKNTQKLSSMSYYMEK
;
A
#
# COMPACT_ATOMS: atom_id res chain seq x y z
N MET A 1 40.82 -17.59 -52.53
CA MET A 1 39.70 -16.68 -52.18
C MET A 1 39.80 -16.34 -50.70
N ASN A 2 39.87 -15.06 -50.37
CA ASN A 2 40.24 -14.56 -49.05
C ASN A 2 39.00 -14.54 -48.13
N HIS A 3 38.77 -15.60 -47.36
CA HIS A 3 37.63 -15.72 -46.42
C HIS A 3 37.75 -14.84 -45.16
N LYS A 4 38.77 -13.96 -45.08
CA LYS A 4 39.08 -13.14 -43.89
C LYS A 4 38.20 -11.88 -43.74
N GLY A 5 37.39 -11.52 -44.74
CA GLY A 5 36.52 -10.33 -44.71
C GLY A 5 35.15 -10.51 -44.05
N TYR A 6 34.69 -11.77 -43.87
CA TYR A 6 33.35 -12.07 -43.34
C TYR A 6 33.33 -12.41 -41.85
N ALA A 7 34.48 -12.57 -41.20
CA ALA A 7 34.55 -12.90 -39.78
C ALA A 7 34.08 -11.72 -38.91
N LEU A 8 34.49 -10.49 -39.23
CA LEU A 8 34.15 -9.30 -38.43
C LEU A 8 32.63 -8.99 -38.44
N PRO A 9 31.94 -8.96 -39.60
CA PRO A 9 30.49 -8.74 -39.62
C PRO A 9 29.71 -9.86 -38.92
N LEU A 10 30.16 -11.11 -39.07
CA LEU A 10 29.50 -12.25 -38.45
C LEU A 10 29.62 -12.22 -36.92
N VAL A 11 30.79 -11.88 -36.40
CA VAL A 11 31.00 -11.69 -34.95
C VAL A 11 30.14 -10.53 -34.43
N LEU A 12 30.02 -9.43 -35.17
CA LEU A 12 29.16 -8.31 -34.79
C LEU A 12 27.68 -8.70 -34.76
N ILE A 13 27.21 -9.50 -35.71
CA ILE A 13 25.82 -10.01 -35.71
C ILE A 13 25.58 -10.93 -34.51
N VAL A 14 26.51 -11.85 -34.23
CA VAL A 14 26.41 -12.75 -33.07
C VAL A 14 26.41 -11.94 -31.76
N LEU A 15 27.28 -10.94 -31.62
CA LEU A 15 27.29 -10.04 -30.47
C LEU A 15 25.98 -9.27 -30.35
N ALA A 16 25.47 -8.70 -31.46
CA ALA A 16 24.21 -7.96 -31.46
C ALA A 16 23.05 -8.84 -30.96
N LEU A 17 22.94 -10.07 -31.47
CA LEU A 17 21.93 -11.03 -31.03
C LEU A 17 22.08 -11.36 -29.53
N LEU A 18 23.30 -11.60 -29.05
CA LEU A 18 23.56 -11.87 -27.63
C LEU A 18 23.17 -10.68 -26.74
N PHE A 19 23.49 -9.45 -27.15
CA PHE A 19 23.12 -8.24 -26.42
C PHE A 19 21.60 -8.04 -26.40
N THR A 20 20.90 -8.28 -27.50
CA THR A 20 19.44 -8.18 -27.55
C THR A 20 18.78 -9.19 -26.62
N VAL A 21 19.24 -10.44 -26.62
CA VAL A 21 18.70 -11.49 -25.71
C VAL A 21 18.99 -11.15 -24.25
N ALA A 22 20.21 -10.71 -23.93
CA ALA A 22 20.57 -10.30 -22.58
C ALA A 22 19.72 -9.11 -22.09
N ALA A 23 19.51 -8.11 -22.93
CA ALA A 23 18.67 -6.95 -22.62
C ALA A 23 17.20 -7.35 -22.38
N ALA A 24 16.67 -8.27 -23.18
CA ALA A 24 15.30 -8.77 -23.02
C ALA A 24 15.13 -9.52 -21.68
N LEU A 25 16.08 -10.40 -21.32
CA LEU A 25 16.06 -11.13 -20.04
C LEU A 25 16.20 -10.18 -18.85
N LEU A 26 17.09 -9.19 -18.93
CA LEU A 26 17.23 -8.15 -17.92
C LEU A 26 15.93 -7.34 -17.74
N GLY A 27 15.27 -6.98 -18.84
CA GLY A 27 13.97 -6.31 -18.80
C GLY A 27 12.89 -7.14 -18.10
N GLN A 28 12.81 -8.44 -18.41
CA GLN A 28 11.86 -9.34 -17.75
C GLN A 28 12.12 -9.49 -16.25
N MET A 29 13.39 -9.66 -15.83
CA MET A 29 13.74 -9.74 -14.42
C MET A 29 13.43 -8.44 -13.66
N ARG A 30 13.67 -7.28 -14.27
CA ARG A 30 13.30 -5.98 -13.68
C ARG A 30 11.79 -5.87 -13.49
N ASN A 31 11.01 -6.20 -14.52
CA ASN A 31 9.54 -6.16 -14.44
C ASN A 31 9.00 -7.11 -13.36
N GLN A 32 9.56 -8.31 -13.23
CA GLN A 32 9.18 -9.24 -12.16
C GLN A 32 9.56 -8.73 -10.77
N LEU A 33 10.74 -8.11 -10.64
CA LEU A 33 11.18 -7.54 -9.38
C LEU A 33 10.30 -6.35 -8.96
N GLU A 34 9.99 -5.46 -9.90
CA GLU A 34 9.07 -4.32 -9.69
C GLU A 34 7.68 -4.82 -9.29
N ALA A 35 7.12 -5.80 -10.00
CA ALA A 35 5.82 -6.38 -9.65
C ALA A 35 5.81 -7.02 -8.25
N ASN A 36 6.88 -7.71 -7.85
CA ASN A 36 7.00 -8.27 -6.51
C ASN A 36 7.15 -7.18 -5.42
N GLN A 37 7.89 -6.11 -5.73
CA GLN A 37 8.04 -4.98 -4.82
C GLN A 37 6.71 -4.25 -4.64
N ASP A 38 5.98 -3.97 -5.72
CA ASP A 38 4.66 -3.36 -5.68
C ASP A 38 3.66 -4.23 -4.91
N TYR A 39 3.70 -5.55 -5.13
CA TYR A 39 2.84 -6.48 -4.40
C TYR A 39 3.14 -6.50 -2.90
N ARG A 40 4.43 -6.51 -2.52
CA ARG A 40 4.84 -6.45 -1.11
C ARG A 40 4.44 -5.10 -0.48
N ASP A 41 4.70 -4.00 -1.16
CA ASP A 41 4.40 -2.67 -0.66
C ASP A 41 2.87 -2.46 -0.54
N TYR A 42 2.07 -3.07 -1.42
CA TYR A 42 0.62 -3.18 -1.28
C TYR A 42 0.22 -3.96 -0.02
N GLN A 43 0.77 -5.15 0.21
CA GLN A 43 0.45 -5.95 1.40
C GLN A 43 0.77 -5.22 2.70
N ILE A 44 1.92 -4.55 2.78
CA ILE A 44 2.28 -3.74 3.95
C ILE A 44 1.25 -2.62 4.14
N CYS A 45 0.81 -1.98 3.06
CA CYS A 45 -0.18 -0.91 3.14
C CYS A 45 -1.53 -1.42 3.69
N ILE A 46 -1.98 -2.61 3.28
CA ILE A 46 -3.19 -3.23 3.85
C ILE A 46 -3.01 -3.54 5.34
N LEU A 47 -1.88 -4.10 5.75
CA LEU A 47 -1.60 -4.39 7.16
C LEU A 47 -1.61 -3.12 8.02
N VAL A 48 -1.01 -2.04 7.53
CA VAL A 48 -1.02 -0.72 8.20
C VAL A 48 -2.44 -0.18 8.36
N VAL A 49 -3.30 -0.40 7.36
CA VAL A 49 -4.72 -0.01 7.45
C VAL A 49 -5.45 -0.83 8.50
N GLU A 50 -5.25 -2.14 8.54
CA GLU A 50 -5.88 -3.03 9.54
C GLU A 50 -5.48 -2.64 10.96
N ASN A 51 -4.19 -2.39 11.20
CA ASN A 51 -3.68 -1.91 12.48
C ASN A 51 -4.32 -0.56 12.87
N ALA A 52 -4.39 0.39 11.92
CA ALA A 52 -4.96 1.69 12.16
C ALA A 52 -6.47 1.63 12.47
N PHE A 53 -7.22 0.71 11.86
CA PHE A 53 -8.62 0.50 12.22
C PHE A 53 -8.78 -0.15 13.59
N ALA A 54 -7.90 -1.09 13.95
CA ALA A 54 -7.88 -1.69 15.29
C ALA A 54 -7.56 -0.63 16.36
N GLU A 55 -6.63 0.29 16.10
CA GLU A 55 -6.36 1.44 16.96
C GLU A 55 -7.59 2.36 17.03
N ALA A 56 -8.21 2.72 15.90
CA ALA A 56 -9.40 3.56 15.90
C ALA A 56 -10.55 2.95 16.72
N GLU A 57 -10.76 1.63 16.64
CA GLU A 57 -11.76 0.91 17.41
C GLU A 57 -11.42 0.90 18.91
N ALA A 58 -10.14 0.68 19.27
CA ALA A 58 -9.70 0.71 20.66
C ALA A 58 -9.85 2.11 21.27
N GLU A 59 -9.41 3.15 20.55
CA GLU A 59 -9.50 4.54 20.98
C GLU A 59 -10.96 5.01 21.08
N LEU A 60 -11.83 4.67 20.12
CA LEU A 60 -13.26 5.01 20.19
C LEU A 60 -14.00 4.30 21.32
N ASN A 61 -13.52 3.13 21.75
CA ASN A 61 -14.05 2.43 22.93
C ASN A 61 -13.56 3.02 24.25
N ALA A 62 -12.41 3.70 24.25
CA ALA A 62 -11.84 4.36 25.42
C ALA A 62 -12.32 5.82 25.57
N ASP A 63 -12.40 6.53 24.45
CA ASP A 63 -12.83 7.92 24.33
C ASP A 63 -13.80 8.10 23.14
N PHE A 64 -15.05 8.41 23.48
CA PHE A 64 -16.12 8.65 22.52
C PHE A 64 -15.89 9.88 21.62
N ASP A 65 -15.11 10.85 22.11
CA ASP A 65 -14.81 12.09 21.40
C ASP A 65 -13.44 12.02 20.70
N TYR A 66 -12.87 10.82 20.55
CA TYR A 66 -11.67 10.60 19.74
C TYR A 66 -11.86 11.12 18.31
N THR A 67 -10.95 12.00 17.89
CA THR A 67 -10.99 12.67 16.56
C THR A 67 -9.97 12.10 15.59
N GLY A 68 -9.14 11.15 16.01
CA GLY A 68 -8.07 10.59 15.21
C GLY A 68 -6.66 10.89 15.75
N THR A 69 -5.65 10.60 14.93
CA THR A 69 -4.24 10.70 15.34
C THR A 69 -3.70 12.13 15.35
N GLY A 70 -4.43 13.09 14.77
CA GLY A 70 -4.00 14.48 14.62
C GLY A 70 -2.84 14.67 13.63
N GLY A 71 -2.53 13.66 12.83
CA GLY A 71 -1.40 13.65 11.90
C GLY A 71 -0.85 12.24 11.63
N TRP A 72 0.24 12.18 10.87
CA TRP A 72 0.86 10.92 10.47
C TRP A 72 1.59 10.24 11.64
N ARG A 73 1.26 8.97 11.87
CA ARG A 73 2.01 8.04 12.73
C ARG A 73 2.79 7.06 11.88
N ASN A 74 4.01 6.74 12.31
CA ASN A 74 4.86 5.77 11.63
C ASN A 74 4.71 4.39 12.27
N GLU A 75 4.78 3.36 11.44
CA GLU A 75 4.81 1.95 11.82
C GLU A 75 6.22 1.39 11.64
N ASP A 76 6.59 0.39 12.44
CA ASP A 76 7.90 -0.25 12.37
C ASP A 76 8.15 -0.96 11.03
N ASN A 77 7.07 -1.31 10.31
CA ASN A 77 7.12 -1.94 8.99
C ASN A 77 7.46 -0.97 7.84
N GLY A 78 7.76 0.30 8.15
CA GLY A 78 8.09 1.34 7.18
C GLY A 78 6.87 1.99 6.52
N GLY A 79 5.66 1.63 6.96
CA GLY A 79 4.43 2.32 6.64
C GLY A 79 4.17 3.50 7.58
N ARG A 80 3.20 4.31 7.20
CA ARG A 80 2.64 5.36 8.04
C ARG A 80 1.15 5.49 7.81
N TYR A 81 0.41 5.94 8.81
CA TYR A 81 -1.03 6.12 8.71
C TYR A 81 -1.49 7.41 9.40
N ASN A 82 -2.67 7.87 9.03
CA ASN A 82 -3.39 8.95 9.67
C ASN A 82 -4.85 8.52 9.83
N ILE A 83 -5.37 8.66 11.04
CA ILE A 83 -6.77 8.39 11.37
C ILE A 83 -7.47 9.72 11.50
N GLU A 84 -8.61 9.87 10.85
CA GLU A 84 -9.52 11.01 11.00
C GLU A 84 -10.88 10.47 11.38
N VAL A 85 -11.42 10.92 12.52
CA VAL A 85 -12.75 10.54 12.98
C VAL A 85 -13.65 11.76 13.01
N ALA A 86 -14.82 11.63 12.40
CA ALA A 86 -15.82 12.69 12.36
C ALA A 86 -17.19 12.17 12.83
N PRO A 87 -17.93 12.94 13.65
CA PRO A 87 -19.30 12.61 13.97
C PRO A 87 -20.20 12.76 12.74
N LEU A 88 -20.91 11.71 12.36
CA LEU A 88 -21.93 11.76 11.28
C LEU A 88 -23.31 12.07 11.84
N SER A 89 -23.65 11.38 12.91
CA SER A 89 -24.91 11.52 13.64
C SER A 89 -24.65 11.21 15.12
N GLY A 90 -25.64 11.39 16.01
CA GLY A 90 -25.42 11.26 17.45
C GLY A 90 -24.79 9.93 17.90
N GLN A 91 -24.97 8.85 17.14
CA GLN A 91 -24.43 7.51 17.43
C GLN A 91 -23.44 7.00 16.38
N GLU A 92 -23.26 7.70 15.27
CA GLU A 92 -22.42 7.22 14.17
C GLU A 92 -21.15 8.06 14.08
N ARG A 93 -20.03 7.36 13.88
CA ARG A 93 -18.71 7.92 13.63
C ARG A 93 -18.24 7.49 12.26
N SER A 94 -17.87 8.46 11.43
CA SER A 94 -17.10 8.20 10.22
C SER A 94 -15.64 8.08 10.63
N VAL A 95 -14.98 7.00 10.25
CA VAL A 95 -13.54 6.81 10.43
C VAL A 95 -12.89 6.78 9.06
N ARG A 96 -11.95 7.66 8.80
CA ARG A 96 -11.13 7.64 7.59
C ARG A 96 -9.70 7.31 7.99
N VAL A 97 -9.16 6.26 7.38
CA VAL A 97 -7.77 5.85 7.55
C VAL A 97 -7.05 6.11 6.24
N THR A 98 -6.01 6.94 6.29
CA THR A 98 -5.08 7.09 5.18
C THR A 98 -3.80 6.36 5.52
N ALA A 99 -3.42 5.35 4.74
CA ALA A 99 -2.14 4.66 4.87
C ALA A 99 -1.22 5.00 3.70
N GLN A 100 0.08 5.04 3.98
CA GLN A 100 1.11 5.24 2.99
C GLN A 100 2.33 4.36 3.27
N VAL A 101 2.78 3.65 2.24
CA VAL A 101 4.02 2.88 2.21
C VAL A 101 4.78 3.31 0.97
N LYS A 102 5.89 4.04 1.16
CA LYS A 102 6.66 4.67 0.05
C LYS A 102 5.76 5.50 -0.87
N THR A 103 5.62 5.09 -2.14
CA THR A 103 4.78 5.71 -3.17
C THR A 103 3.33 5.23 -3.13
N TYR A 104 3.05 4.12 -2.45
CA TYR A 104 1.73 3.54 -2.35
C TYR A 104 0.92 4.23 -1.27
N LYS A 105 -0.18 4.90 -1.66
CA LYS A 105 -1.10 5.57 -0.74
C LYS A 105 -2.51 5.03 -0.95
N LYS A 106 -3.16 4.62 0.14
CA LYS A 106 -4.55 4.16 0.12
C LYS A 106 -5.36 4.86 1.19
N VAL A 107 -6.62 5.10 0.88
CA VAL A 107 -7.59 5.66 1.80
C VAL A 107 -8.70 4.64 1.98
N PHE A 108 -9.07 4.41 3.21
CA PHE A 108 -10.18 3.58 3.60
C PHE A 108 -11.15 4.42 4.43
N GLN A 109 -12.43 4.13 4.24
CA GLN A 109 -13.49 4.75 5.01
C GLN A 109 -14.24 3.66 5.75
N GLY A 110 -14.58 3.96 6.99
CA GLY A 110 -15.36 3.10 7.84
C GLY A 110 -16.42 3.86 8.59
N LYS A 111 -17.38 3.09 9.10
CA LYS A 111 -18.45 3.57 9.95
C LYS A 111 -18.45 2.75 11.22
N GLY A 112 -18.33 3.46 12.35
CA GLY A 112 -18.54 2.91 13.68
C GLY A 112 -19.90 3.34 14.20
N THR A 113 -20.68 2.40 14.73
CA THR A 113 -21.93 2.69 15.45
C THR A 113 -21.71 2.51 16.94
N ILE A 114 -22.12 3.50 17.73
CA ILE A 114 -21.92 3.52 19.18
C ILE A 114 -23.25 3.24 19.88
N ASP A 115 -23.21 2.33 20.84
CA ASP A 115 -24.35 2.04 21.70
C ASP A 115 -24.54 3.16 22.73
N LYS A 116 -25.73 3.78 22.73
CA LYS A 116 -26.09 4.87 23.65
C LYS A 116 -26.00 4.52 25.12
N ASN A 117 -26.24 3.25 25.48
CA ASN A 117 -26.32 2.83 26.88
C ASN A 117 -24.95 2.54 27.47
N THR A 118 -24.00 2.10 26.62
CA THR A 118 -22.66 1.70 27.07
C THR A 118 -21.57 2.67 26.64
N GLN A 119 -21.87 3.61 25.72
CA GLN A 119 -20.91 4.49 25.06
C GLN A 119 -19.75 3.74 24.39
N LYS A 120 -19.97 2.46 24.03
CA LYS A 120 -18.99 1.61 23.35
C LYS A 120 -19.37 1.38 21.92
N LEU A 121 -18.37 1.05 21.11
CA LEU A 121 -18.58 0.67 19.72
C LEU A 121 -19.36 -0.65 19.66
N SER A 122 -20.53 -0.63 19.02
CA SER A 122 -21.35 -1.82 18.79
C SER A 122 -20.99 -2.53 17.49
N SER A 123 -20.48 -1.79 16.49
CA SER A 123 -20.00 -2.36 15.23
C SER A 123 -19.07 -1.38 14.53
N MET A 124 -18.05 -1.93 13.85
CA MET A 124 -17.15 -1.22 12.95
C MET A 124 -17.23 -1.90 11.58
N SER A 125 -17.42 -1.13 10.52
CA SER A 125 -17.31 -1.62 9.14
C SER A 125 -16.41 -0.69 8.36
N TYR A 126 -15.61 -1.22 7.43
CA TYR A 126 -14.76 -0.42 6.58
C TYR A 126 -14.76 -0.93 5.14
N TYR A 127 -14.55 -0.02 4.22
CA TYR A 127 -14.42 -0.28 2.78
C TYR A 127 -13.29 0.57 2.22
N MET A 128 -12.62 0.04 1.20
CA MET A 128 -11.62 0.79 0.46
C MET A 128 -12.33 1.90 -0.34
N GLU A 129 -11.81 3.13 -0.27
CA GLU A 129 -12.28 4.21 -1.11
C GLU A 129 -11.88 3.92 -2.56
N LYS A 130 -12.84 4.01 -3.49
CA LYS A 130 -12.65 3.68 -4.91
C LYS A 130 -11.75 4.68 -5.62
#